data_AF-T1L2G6-F1
#
_entry.id   AF-T1L2G6-F1
#
_cell.length_a   1.000
_cell.length_b   1.000
_cell.length_c   1.000
_cell.angle_alpha   90.00
_cell.angle_beta   90.00
_cell.angle_gamma   90.00
#
_symmetry.space_group_name_H-M   'P 1'
#
loop_
_entity.id
_entity.type
_entity.pdbx_description
1 polymer ?
#
loop_
_entity_poly.entity_id
_entity_poly.type
_entity_poly.pdbx_seq_one_letter_code
_entity_poly.pdbx_strand_id
1 'polypeptide(L)'
;MPDPAKVFNDMCRARLKAIKEGTFEKLIKDREAMKEAGLSKDVLAAVNKCEEALPLMTADQNTKVCGDMKANLPKFTEMVNCIHKAISSSNRSALGNDPLFS
;
A
#
# COMPACT_ATOMS: atom_id res chain seq x y z
N MET A 1 6.84 -13.04 -4.40
CA MET A 1 5.88 -12.11 -3.75
C MET A 1 5.28 -12.81 -2.54
N PRO A 2 5.31 -12.22 -1.33
CA PRO A 2 4.73 -12.83 -0.12
C PRO A 2 3.22 -13.03 -0.25
N ASP A 3 2.66 -13.96 0.54
CA ASP A 3 1.21 -14.25 0.58
C ASP A 3 0.39 -12.98 0.85
N PRO A 4 -0.48 -12.54 -0.09
CA PRO A 4 -1.30 -11.34 0.07
C PRO A 4 -2.16 -11.34 1.32
N ALA A 5 -2.65 -12.51 1.76
CA ALA A 5 -3.47 -12.60 2.96
C ALA A 5 -2.65 -12.32 4.22
N LYS A 6 -1.42 -12.85 4.30
CA LYS A 6 -0.50 -12.55 5.39
C LYS A 6 -0.12 -11.07 5.42
N VAL A 7 0.25 -10.49 4.28
CA VAL A 7 0.61 -9.08 4.18
C VAL A 7 -0.56 -8.19 4.59
N PHE A 8 -1.78 -8.52 4.15
CA PHE A 8 -2.97 -7.75 4.51
C PHE A 8 -3.26 -7.82 6.02
N ASN A 9 -3.15 -9.01 6.61
CA ASN A 9 -3.27 -9.22 8.06
C ASN A 9 -2.26 -8.39 8.86
N ASP A 10 -0.99 -8.44 8.48
CA ASP A 10 0.09 -7.73 9.18
C ASP A 10 -0.10 -6.20 9.06
N MET A 11 -0.47 -5.73 7.87
CA MET A 11 -0.82 -4.32 7.64
C MET A 11 -1.99 -3.89 8.52
N CYS A 12 -3.09 -4.63 8.51
CA CYS A 12 -4.27 -4.30 9.31
C CYS A 12 -3.97 -4.27 10.81
N ARG A 13 -3.21 -5.24 11.32
CA ARG A 13 -2.78 -5.25 12.73
C ARG A 13 -1.95 -4.02 13.07
N ALA A 14 -0.96 -3.67 12.25
CA ALA A 14 -0.12 -2.50 12.48
C ALA A 14 -0.92 -1.19 12.44
N ARG A 15 -1.82 -1.04 11.47
CA ARG A 15 -2.65 0.16 11.30
C ARG A 15 -3.64 0.34 12.45
N LEU A 16 -4.35 -0.73 12.84
CA LEU A 16 -5.27 -0.70 13.98
C LEU A 16 -4.54 -0.42 15.30
N LYS A 17 -3.31 -0.94 15.47
CA LYS A 17 -2.46 -0.61 16.62
C LYS A 17 -2.11 0.89 16.63
N ALA A 18 -1.64 1.44 15.51
CA ALA A 18 -1.32 2.86 15.41
C ALA A 18 -2.53 3.78 15.64
N ILE A 19 -3.74 3.35 15.25
CA ILE A 19 -4.99 4.08 15.56
C ILE A 19 -5.23 4.11 17.07
N LYS A 20 -5.13 2.95 17.73
CA LYS A 20 -5.30 2.86 19.19
C LYS A 20 -4.25 3.67 19.96
N GLU A 21 -3.04 3.77 19.44
CA GLU A 21 -1.93 4.53 20.04
C GLU A 21 -1.96 6.03 19.68
N GLY A 22 -2.88 6.48 18.82
CA GLY A 22 -2.93 7.87 18.36
C GLY A 22 -1.78 8.27 17.43
N THR A 23 -1.03 7.30 16.88
CA THR A 23 0.14 7.52 16.02
C THR A 23 -0.17 7.36 14.52
N PHE A 24 -1.41 7.00 14.17
CA PHE A 24 -1.81 6.67 12.80
C PHE A 24 -1.59 7.81 11.79
N GLU A 25 -1.94 9.05 12.14
CA GLU A 25 -1.78 10.19 11.22
C GLU A 25 -0.32 10.44 10.86
N LYS A 26 0.58 10.33 11.84
CA LYS A 26 2.02 10.43 11.63
C LYS A 26 2.49 9.33 10.68
N LEU A 27 2.05 8.09 10.93
CA LEU A 27 2.39 6.93 10.10
C LEU A 27 1.94 7.11 8.65
N ILE A 28 0.75 7.67 8.39
CA ILE A 28 0.29 8.01 7.03
C ILE A 28 1.16 9.10 6.40
N LYS A 29 1.43 10.19 7.12
CA LYS A 29 2.27 11.29 6.60
C LYS A 29 3.67 10.81 6.23
N ASP A 30 4.30 10.02 7.09
CA ASP A 30 5.63 9.46 6.85
C ASP A 30 5.63 8.56 5.60
N ARG A 31 4.56 7.78 5.39
CA ARG A 31 4.39 6.98 4.17
C ARG A 31 4.26 7.84 2.92
N GLU A 32 3.42 8.87 2.94
CA GLU A 32 3.24 9.75 1.78
C GLU A 32 4.56 10.44 1.43
N ALA A 33 5.29 10.95 2.44
CA ALA A 33 6.60 11.55 2.24
C ALA A 33 7.62 10.56 1.63
N MET A 34 7.63 9.30 2.07
CA MET A 34 8.47 8.25 1.47
C MET A 34 8.10 7.97 0.01
N LYS A 35 6.81 7.95 -0.33
CA LYS A 35 6.36 7.78 -1.73
C LYS A 35 6.79 8.95 -2.61
N GLU A 36 6.59 10.18 -2.13
CA GLU A 36 6.96 11.39 -2.86
C GLU A 36 8.48 11.52 -3.07
N ALA A 37 9.28 11.07 -2.10
CA ALA A 37 10.75 11.09 -2.21
C ALA A 37 11.30 9.93 -3.05
N GLY A 38 10.65 8.76 -3.04
CA GLY A 38 11.16 7.52 -3.64
C GLY A 38 10.64 7.22 -5.05
N LEU A 39 9.57 7.88 -5.50
CA LEU A 39 8.92 7.61 -6.79
C LEU A 39 8.97 8.83 -7.70
N SER A 40 9.10 8.60 -9.01
CA SER A 40 8.89 9.67 -9.98
C SER A 40 7.43 10.12 -9.98
N LYS A 41 7.15 11.34 -10.47
CA LYS A 41 5.79 11.90 -10.51
C LYS A 41 4.80 10.99 -11.24
N ASP A 42 5.22 10.38 -12.35
CA ASP A 42 4.36 9.48 -13.15
C ASP A 42 4.08 8.17 -12.41
N VAL A 43 5.09 7.60 -11.74
CA VAL A 43 4.92 6.40 -10.90
C VAL A 43 4.01 6.71 -9.72
N LEU A 44 4.23 7.85 -9.06
CA LEU A 44 3.42 8.30 -7.93
C LEU A 44 1.95 8.46 -8.33
N ALA A 45 1.68 9.08 -9.48
CA ALA A 45 0.31 9.22 -9.99
C ALA A 45 -0.34 7.87 -10.29
N ALA A 46 0.41 6.90 -10.86
CA ALA A 46 -0.09 5.56 -11.10
C ALA A 46 -0.34 4.79 -9.79
N VAL A 47 0.57 4.88 -8.81
CA VAL A 47 0.41 4.28 -7.47
C VAL A 47 -0.81 4.87 -6.75
N ASN A 48 -0.99 6.19 -6.76
CA ASN A 48 -2.14 6.82 -6.12
C ASN A 48 -3.47 6.35 -6.72
N LYS A 49 -3.54 6.15 -8.05
CA LYS A 49 -4.73 5.54 -8.69
C LYS A 49 -4.98 4.10 -8.23
N CYS A 50 -3.92 3.31 -8.03
CA CYS A 50 -4.08 1.95 -7.51
C CYS A 50 -4.65 1.93 -6.09
N GLU A 51 -4.28 2.90 -5.25
CA GLU A 51 -4.76 3.02 -3.86
C GLU A 51 -6.26 3.36 -3.76
N GLU A 52 -6.88 3.89 -4.81
CA GLU A 52 -8.33 4.14 -4.86
C GLU A 52 -9.16 2.84 -4.77
N ALA A 53 -8.60 1.70 -5.19
CA ALA A 53 -9.27 0.40 -5.13
C ALA A 53 -9.55 -0.06 -3.69
N LEU A 54 -8.70 0.37 -2.74
CA LEU A 54 -8.86 0.07 -1.33
C LEU A 54 -8.41 1.27 -0.48
N PRO A 55 -9.32 2.22 -0.18
CA PRO A 55 -8.95 3.43 0.53
C PRO A 55 -8.54 3.11 1.97
N LEU A 56 -7.34 3.54 2.35
CA LEU A 56 -6.69 3.28 3.65
C LEU A 56 -6.01 4.54 4.21
N MET A 57 -6.51 5.73 3.86
CA MET A 57 -5.89 7.01 4.21
C MET A 57 -6.32 7.56 5.58
N THR A 58 -7.48 7.14 6.08
CA THR A 58 -8.02 7.59 7.36
C THR A 58 -8.18 6.44 8.35
N ALA A 59 -8.26 6.78 9.64
CA ALA A 59 -8.50 5.80 10.70
C ALA A 59 -9.82 5.05 10.48
N ASP A 60 -10.88 5.74 10.06
CA ASP A 60 -12.20 5.15 9.78
C ASP A 60 -12.15 4.17 8.60
N GLN A 61 -11.48 4.56 7.51
CA GLN A 61 -11.26 3.68 6.36
C GLN A 61 -10.51 2.41 6.76
N ASN A 62 -9.43 2.54 7.55
CA ASN A 62 -8.66 1.39 8.03
C ASN A 62 -9.50 0.53 8.96
N THR A 63 -10.27 1.13 9.86
CA THR A 63 -11.15 0.40 10.78
C THR A 63 -12.21 -0.40 10.02
N LYS A 64 -12.82 0.21 8.99
CA LYS A 64 -13.82 -0.44 8.13
C LYS A 64 -13.21 -1.58 7.31
N VAL A 65 -12.10 -1.31 6.61
CA VAL A 65 -11.45 -2.28 5.73
C VAL A 65 -10.90 -3.47 6.54
N CYS A 66 -10.24 -3.19 7.67
CA CYS A 66 -9.67 -4.22 8.53
C CYS A 66 -10.70 -4.91 9.42
N GLY A 67 -11.90 -4.33 9.61
CA GLY A 67 -13.02 -4.99 10.27
C GLY A 67 -13.65 -6.11 9.43
N ASP A 68 -13.50 -6.05 8.10
CA ASP A 68 -13.95 -7.10 7.18
C ASP A 68 -12.83 -7.51 6.21
N MET A 69 -11.80 -8.13 6.79
CA MET A 69 -10.61 -8.52 6.04
C MET A 69 -10.92 -9.51 4.92
N LYS A 70 -11.84 -10.45 5.14
CA LYS A 70 -12.14 -11.48 4.15
C LYS A 70 -12.80 -10.86 2.91
N ALA A 71 -13.72 -9.91 3.08
CA ALA A 71 -14.37 -9.24 1.96
C ALA A 71 -13.42 -8.29 1.21
N ASN A 72 -12.42 -7.72 1.91
CA ASN A 72 -11.50 -6.76 1.32
C ASN A 72 -10.19 -7.37 0.78
N LEU A 73 -9.89 -8.63 1.07
CA LEU A 73 -8.69 -9.30 0.58
C LEU A 73 -8.56 -9.26 -0.96
N PRO A 74 -9.61 -9.51 -1.78
CA PRO A 74 -9.50 -9.40 -3.23
C PRO A 74 -9.09 -8.00 -3.70
N LYS A 75 -9.65 -6.94 -3.09
CA LYS A 75 -9.32 -5.55 -3.40
C LYS A 75 -7.90 -5.19 -2.97
N PHE A 76 -7.46 -5.72 -1.83
CA PHE A 76 -6.07 -5.57 -1.39
C PHE A 76 -5.10 -6.23 -2.39
N THR A 77 -5.40 -7.45 -2.82
CA THR A 77 -4.62 -8.14 -3.85
C THR A 77 -4.59 -7.38 -5.17
N GLU A 78 -5.72 -6.83 -5.60
CA GLU A 78 -5.83 -5.98 -6.79
C GLU A 78 -4.96 -4.72 -6.67
N MET A 79 -5.05 -3.99 -5.56
CA MET A 79 -4.24 -2.81 -5.28
C MET A 79 -2.74 -3.12 -5.33
N VAL A 80 -2.28 -4.19 -4.65
CA VAL A 80 -0.86 -4.58 -4.63
C VAL A 80 -0.37 -4.95 -6.04
N ASN A 81 -1.17 -5.70 -6.80
CA ASN A 81 -0.83 -6.05 -8.18
C ASN A 81 -0.76 -4.82 -9.09
N CYS A 82 -1.66 -3.85 -8.90
CA CYS A 82 -1.64 -2.58 -9.62
C CYS A 82 -0.38 -1.77 -9.30
N ILE A 83 -0.03 -1.64 -8.01
CA ILE A 83 1.18 -0.93 -7.57
C ILE A 83 2.45 -1.58 -8.13
N HIS A 84 2.53 -2.91 -8.07
CA HIS A 84 3.67 -3.64 -8.64
C HIS A 84 3.79 -3.42 -10.16
N LYS A 85 2.67 -3.41 -10.89
CA LYS A 85 2.66 -3.06 -12.31
C LYS A 85 3.11 -1.63 -12.55
N ALA A 86 2.60 -0.65 -11.81
CA ALA A 86 2.98 0.75 -11.94
C ALA A 86 4.49 0.95 -11.76
N ILE A 87 5.07 0.36 -10.71
CA ILE A 87 6.51 0.46 -10.42
C ILE A 87 7.33 -0.29 -11.49
N SER A 88 6.94 -1.52 -11.84
CA SER A 88 7.67 -2.34 -12.82
C SER A 88 7.58 -1.80 -14.26
N SER A 89 6.46 -1.18 -14.64
CA SER A 89 6.30 -0.55 -15.96
C SER A 89 7.21 0.65 -16.13
N SER A 90 7.50 1.35 -15.05
CA SER A 90 8.39 2.52 -15.05
C SER A 90 9.87 2.15 -14.95
N ASN A 91 10.18 0.97 -14.40
CA ASN A 91 11.54 0.39 -14.43
C ASN A 91 11.90 -0.29 -15.76
N ARG A 92 10.96 -0.43 -16.71
CA ARG A 92 11.32 -0.92 -18.06
C ARG A 92 12.19 0.08 -18.84
N SER A 93 12.38 1.28 -18.32
CA SER A 93 13.36 2.26 -18.80
C SER A 93 14.65 2.33 -17.94
N ALA A 94 14.73 1.63 -16.81
CA ALA A 94 15.86 1.68 -15.88
C ALA A 94 16.11 0.28 -15.26
N LEU A 95 16.84 -0.53 -16.02
CA LEU A 95 17.66 -1.70 -15.65
C LEU A 95 17.43 -2.39 -14.27
N GLY A 96 17.08 -3.69 -14.34
CA GLY A 96 17.86 -4.79 -13.75
C GLY A 96 18.14 -4.80 -12.24
N ASN A 97 17.61 -5.83 -11.57
CA ASN A 97 18.03 -6.37 -10.28
C ASN A 97 17.83 -5.47 -9.05
N ASP A 98 16.61 -5.47 -8.52
CA ASP A 98 16.35 -5.07 -7.14
C ASP A 98 15.82 -6.29 -6.35
N PRO A 99 16.54 -6.77 -5.31
CA PRO A 99 16.25 -8.03 -4.62
C PRO A 99 14.97 -8.02 -3.77
N LEU A 100 14.22 -6.92 -3.73
CA LEU A 100 12.87 -6.89 -3.18
C LEU A 100 11.83 -7.65 -4.04
N PHE A 101 12.22 -8.09 -5.24
CA PHE A 101 11.39 -8.88 -6.16
C PHE A 101 12.06 -10.19 -6.63
N SER A 102 13.06 -10.68 -5.91
CA SER A 102 13.58 -12.05 -6.05
C SER A 102 12.82 -13.03 -5.15
#